data_AF-A0A855X9P6-F1
#
_entry.id   AF-A0A855X9P6-F1
#
_cell.length_a   1.000
_cell.length_b   1.000
_cell.length_c   1.000
_cell.angle_alpha   90.00
_cell.angle_beta   90.00
_cell.angle_gamma   90.00
#
_symmetry.space_group_name_H-M   'P 1'
#
loop_
_entity.id
_entity.type
_entity.pdbx_description
1 polymer ?
#
loop_
_entity_poly.entity_id
_entity_poly.type
_entity_poly.pdbx_seq_one_letter_code
_entity_poly.pdbx_strand_id
1 'polypeptide(L)'
;QSDWGIPKFKSKKAPKQGFKTDRAKIVNGKLRLDKPRGIKEWSDIKIAGVKSLDGDLKVVSIYRENGKYWASLPFEVTIKHKPKTERKTAIDVNVGHFNTPGGQITIIPKRLDRLYKRIKHYQRQLAKKRIVNGKQAYQSNNYVKTRAKLQRDYRKVTNIQRDIIQKFT
;
A
#
# COMPACT_ATOMS: atom_id res chain seq x y z
N GLN A 1 0.89 26.50 28.43
CA GLN A 1 0.04 25.62 27.60
C GLN A 1 0.78 24.29 27.40
N SER A 2 0.38 23.20 28.06
CA SER A 2 1.23 22.00 28.27
C SER A 2 1.07 20.86 27.24
N ASP A 3 0.23 21.04 26.22
CA ASP A 3 -0.26 19.93 25.38
C ASP A 3 0.14 20.01 23.90
N TRP A 4 0.98 20.98 23.52
CA TRP A 4 1.45 21.13 22.15
C TRP A 4 2.45 20.02 21.80
N GLY A 5 2.06 19.09 20.93
CA GLY A 5 2.96 18.08 20.36
C GLY A 5 2.66 16.62 20.74
N ILE A 6 1.71 16.35 21.64
CA ILE A 6 1.31 14.97 21.92
C ILE A 6 0.43 14.45 20.77
N PRO A 7 0.82 13.40 20.03
CA PRO A 7 -0.01 12.84 18.97
C PRO A 7 -1.31 12.29 19.55
N LYS A 8 -2.43 13.00 19.33
CA LYS A 8 -3.77 12.57 19.72
C LYS A 8 -4.39 11.76 18.57
N PHE A 9 -4.84 10.53 18.85
CA PHE A 9 -5.64 9.77 17.90
C PHE A 9 -6.97 10.49 17.65
N LYS A 10 -7.24 10.88 16.40
CA LYS A 10 -8.58 11.36 16.02
C LYS A 10 -9.56 10.19 16.18
N SER A 11 -10.62 10.39 16.99
CA SER A 11 -11.81 9.54 17.23
C SER A 11 -11.71 8.04 16.92
N LYS A 12 -12.16 7.19 17.84
CA LYS A 12 -12.25 5.72 17.63
C LYS A 12 -12.95 5.31 16.33
N LYS A 13 -13.82 6.16 15.76
CA LYS A 13 -14.57 5.92 14.52
C LYS A 13 -13.84 6.33 13.22
N ALA A 14 -12.66 6.95 13.30
CA ALA A 14 -11.95 7.42 12.12
C ALA A 14 -11.50 6.25 11.22
N PRO A 15 -11.72 6.32 9.89
CA PRO A 15 -11.41 5.22 8.97
C PRO A 15 -9.89 4.95 8.85
N LYS A 16 -9.06 5.94 9.16
CA LYS A 16 -7.61 5.85 9.23
C LYS A 16 -7.15 6.48 10.55
N GLN A 17 -6.44 5.70 11.35
CA GLN A 17 -5.87 6.13 12.64
C GLN A 17 -4.35 5.99 12.55
N GLY A 18 -3.58 6.99 12.94
CA GLY A 18 -2.13 6.90 12.88
C GLY A 18 -1.42 8.07 13.53
N PHE A 19 -0.12 7.91 13.71
CA PHE A 19 0.78 8.92 14.23
C PHE A 19 2.08 8.93 13.42
N LYS A 20 2.85 10.00 13.58
CA LYS A 20 4.18 10.13 13.00
C LYS A 20 5.22 10.09 14.10
N THR A 21 6.39 9.51 13.83
CA THR A 21 7.52 9.46 14.76
C THR A 21 8.83 9.59 14.00
N ASP A 22 9.70 10.46 14.51
CA ASP A 22 11.09 10.65 14.11
C ASP A 22 12.05 9.75 14.91
N ARG A 23 11.54 9.05 15.92
CA ARG A 23 12.34 8.17 16.81
C ARG A 23 12.41 6.72 16.35
N ALA A 24 11.64 6.36 15.33
CA ALA A 24 11.72 5.03 14.74
C ALA A 24 13.11 4.78 14.15
N LYS A 25 13.64 3.57 14.35
CA LYS A 25 14.97 3.16 13.86
C LYS A 25 14.90 1.82 13.16
N ILE A 26 15.80 1.58 12.23
CA ILE A 26 16.07 0.24 11.71
C ILE A 26 17.27 -0.33 12.44
N VAL A 27 17.10 -1.48 13.09
CA VAL A 27 18.17 -2.17 13.83
C VAL A 27 18.16 -3.64 13.44
N ASN A 28 19.28 -4.15 12.92
CA ASN A 28 19.42 -5.53 12.47
C ASN A 28 18.30 -5.98 11.50
N GLY A 29 17.90 -5.09 10.58
CA GLY A 29 16.82 -5.33 9.61
C GLY A 29 15.40 -5.36 10.20
N LYS A 30 15.21 -4.90 11.44
CA LYS A 30 13.92 -4.81 12.12
C LYS A 30 13.56 -3.35 12.41
N LEU A 31 12.28 -3.02 12.39
CA LEU A 31 11.76 -1.72 12.81
C LEU A 31 11.64 -1.67 14.32
N ARG A 32 12.42 -0.78 14.92
CA ARG A 32 12.32 -0.42 16.33
C ARG A 32 11.46 0.81 16.48
N LEU A 33 10.43 0.69 17.30
CA LEU A 33 9.55 1.78 17.72
C LEU A 33 9.78 2.10 19.19
N ASP A 34 9.37 3.29 19.63
CA ASP A 34 9.42 3.68 21.04
C ASP A 34 8.60 2.72 21.90
N LYS A 35 9.20 2.26 23.00
CA LYS A 35 8.55 1.40 23.97
C LYS A 35 7.44 2.16 24.70
N PRO A 36 6.17 1.71 24.66
CA PRO A 36 5.09 2.34 25.41
C PRO A 36 5.30 2.23 26.92
N ARG A 37 4.86 3.24 27.68
CA ARG A 37 4.89 3.21 29.14
C ARG A 37 4.01 2.07 29.67
N GLY A 38 4.50 1.35 30.68
CA GLY A 38 3.76 0.25 31.34
C GLY A 38 3.83 -1.10 30.63
N ILE A 39 4.48 -1.21 29.47
CA ILE A 39 4.69 -2.49 28.79
C ILE A 39 6.01 -3.12 29.28
N LYS A 40 5.97 -4.36 29.79
CA LYS A 40 7.17 -5.09 30.22
C LYS A 40 7.94 -5.61 29.01
N GLU A 41 7.27 -6.33 28.12
CA GLU A 41 7.84 -6.96 26.94
C GLU A 41 7.69 -6.09 25.69
N TRP A 42 8.81 -5.73 25.06
CA TRP A 42 8.82 -4.94 23.84
C TRP A 42 9.82 -5.54 22.86
N SER A 43 9.43 -5.68 21.59
CA SER A 43 10.25 -6.31 20.58
C SER A 43 10.20 -5.54 19.26
N ASP A 44 11.32 -5.61 18.53
CA ASP A 44 11.41 -5.01 17.21
C ASP A 44 10.61 -5.80 16.18
N ILE A 45 10.00 -5.08 15.24
CA ILE A 45 9.13 -5.65 14.21
C ILE A 45 9.99 -6.12 13.04
N LYS A 46 9.94 -7.42 12.72
CA LYS A 46 10.63 -7.98 11.55
C LYS A 46 10.07 -7.38 10.26
N ILE A 47 10.95 -6.90 9.38
CA ILE A 47 10.57 -6.43 8.04
C ILE A 47 11.25 -7.32 6.99
N ALA A 48 10.49 -7.74 5.98
CA ALA A 48 11.05 -8.41 4.81
C ALA A 48 11.61 -7.38 3.82
N GLY A 49 12.82 -7.61 3.30
CA GLY A 49 13.41 -6.80 2.23
C GLY A 49 14.25 -5.59 2.66
N VAL A 50 14.55 -5.41 3.95
CA VAL A 50 15.33 -4.25 4.45
C VAL A 50 16.85 -4.42 4.32
N LYS A 51 17.33 -5.56 3.81
CA LYS A 51 18.77 -5.90 3.82
C LYS A 51 19.67 -4.97 2.98
N SER A 52 19.15 -3.97 2.28
CA SER A 52 19.93 -3.08 1.40
C SER A 52 19.49 -1.62 1.40
N LEU A 53 18.78 -1.16 2.45
CA LEU A 53 18.34 0.23 2.52
C LEU A 53 19.44 1.10 3.15
N ASP A 54 20.35 1.57 2.31
CA ASP A 54 21.34 2.59 2.66
C ASP A 54 20.69 3.97 2.51
N GLY A 55 20.48 4.69 3.62
CA GLY A 55 19.87 6.01 3.61
C GLY A 55 19.40 6.48 4.99
N ASP A 56 19.18 7.78 5.10
CA ASP A 56 18.70 8.39 6.34
C ASP A 56 17.20 8.19 6.47
N LEU A 57 16.79 7.42 7.48
CA LEU A 57 15.39 7.26 7.83
C LEU A 57 14.82 8.59 8.35
N LYS A 58 13.83 9.14 7.65
CA LYS A 58 13.10 10.33 8.08
C LYS A 58 11.88 9.96 8.92
N VAL A 59 10.99 10.93 9.12
CA VAL A 59 9.77 10.77 9.92
C VAL A 59 8.90 9.61 9.40
N VAL A 60 8.78 8.57 10.22
CA VAL A 60 8.00 7.38 9.94
C VAL A 60 6.53 7.65 10.23
N SER A 61 5.64 7.22 9.34
CA SER A 61 4.20 7.29 9.54
C SER A 61 3.64 5.91 9.85
N ILE A 62 3.06 5.73 11.03
CA ILE A 62 2.41 4.48 11.47
C ILE A 62 0.92 4.69 11.45
N TYR A 63 0.18 3.83 10.74
CA TYR A 63 -1.26 3.96 10.65
C TYR A 63 -1.95 2.62 10.51
N ARG A 64 -3.20 2.58 10.97
CA ARG A 64 -4.12 1.46 10.83
C ARG A 64 -5.11 1.77 9.71
N GLU A 65 -5.22 0.84 8.77
CA GLU A 65 -6.19 0.88 7.68
C GLU A 65 -6.79 -0.52 7.48
N ASN A 66 -8.12 -0.62 7.47
CA ASN A 66 -8.86 -1.88 7.31
C ASN A 66 -8.43 -2.97 8.30
N GLY A 67 -8.22 -2.58 9.56
CA GLY A 67 -7.83 -3.50 10.63
C GLY A 67 -6.35 -3.91 10.62
N LYS A 68 -5.56 -3.50 9.62
CA LYS A 68 -4.12 -3.81 9.53
C LYS A 68 -3.28 -2.58 9.86
N TYR A 69 -2.18 -2.79 10.57
CA TYR A 69 -1.16 -1.78 10.81
C TYR A 69 -0.20 -1.71 9.62
N TRP A 70 0.19 -0.49 9.28
CA TRP A 70 1.15 -0.15 8.24
C TRP A 70 2.18 0.82 8.81
N ALA A 71 3.42 0.71 8.36
CA ALA A 71 4.49 1.66 8.61
C ALA A 71 5.03 2.13 7.26
N SER A 72 5.04 3.44 7.03
CA SER A 72 5.69 4.07 5.87
C SER A 72 7.01 4.66 6.32
N LEU A 73 8.09 4.15 5.73
CA LEU A 73 9.48 4.44 6.08
C LEU A 73 10.13 5.24 4.94
N PRO A 74 10.08 6.58 4.97
CA PRO A 74 10.76 7.41 3.98
C PRO A 74 12.27 7.42 4.25
N PHE A 75 13.06 7.09 3.24
CA PHE A 75 14.52 7.17 3.29
C PHE A 75 14.99 8.29 2.36
N GLU A 76 15.89 9.13 2.87
CA GLU A 76 16.66 10.04 2.03
C GLU A 76 17.90 9.31 1.54
N VAL A 77 18.04 9.23 0.22
CA VAL A 77 19.11 8.48 -0.47
C VAL A 77 19.71 9.35 -1.56
N THR A 78 21.05 9.34 -1.67
CA THR A 78 21.73 9.98 -2.79
C THR A 78 21.60 9.11 -4.03
N ILE A 79 20.86 9.59 -5.04
CA ILE A 79 20.66 8.85 -6.29
C ILE A 79 21.89 9.06 -7.19
N LYS A 80 22.67 8.00 -7.42
CA LYS A 80 23.73 8.00 -8.43
C LYS A 80 23.10 7.89 -9.81
N HIS A 81 23.15 8.96 -10.59
CA HIS A 81 22.70 8.94 -11.98
C HIS A 81 23.60 8.04 -12.83
N LYS A 82 23.00 7.21 -13.67
CA LYS A 82 23.73 6.41 -14.67
C LYS A 82 24.25 7.36 -15.77
N PRO A 83 25.43 7.10 -16.36
CA PRO A 83 25.92 7.88 -17.49
C PRO A 83 24.94 7.79 -18.66
N LYS A 84 24.77 8.89 -19.40
CA LYS A 84 23.94 8.89 -20.61
C LYS A 84 24.63 8.02 -21.67
N THR A 85 23.84 7.19 -22.35
CA THR A 85 24.36 6.25 -23.36
C THR A 85 24.21 6.76 -24.80
N GLU A 86 23.65 7.97 -25.00
CA GLU A 86 23.32 8.60 -26.29
C GLU A 86 22.39 7.81 -27.23
N ARG A 87 22.04 6.58 -26.86
CA ARG A 87 21.10 5.72 -27.58
C ARG A 87 19.68 6.22 -27.38
N LYS A 88 18.94 6.35 -28.48
CA LYS A 88 17.50 6.64 -28.47
C LYS A 88 16.74 5.33 -28.37
N THR A 89 15.78 5.28 -27.45
CA THR A 89 14.81 4.19 -27.34
C THR A 89 13.41 4.79 -27.28
N ALA A 90 12.41 4.04 -27.73
CA ALA A 90 11.01 4.41 -27.66
C ALA A 90 10.23 3.28 -27.01
N ILE A 91 9.22 3.64 -26.21
CA ILE A 91 8.31 2.68 -25.59
C ILE A 91 6.90 3.10 -26.00
N ASP A 92 6.19 2.21 -26.68
CA ASP A 92 4.78 2.37 -26.98
C ASP A 92 3.94 1.58 -25.95
N VAL A 93 3.07 2.31 -25.25
CA VAL A 93 2.35 1.85 -24.05
C VAL A 93 0.92 1.49 -24.42
N ASN A 94 0.64 0.20 -24.56
CA ASN A 94 -0.70 -0.31 -24.83
C ASN A 94 -1.36 -0.87 -23.56
N VAL A 95 -2.69 -1.08 -23.60
CA VAL A 95 -3.47 -1.60 -22.46
C VAL A 95 -3.00 -3.00 -22.04
N GLY A 96 -2.60 -3.83 -23.01
CA GLY A 96 -2.25 -5.24 -22.81
C GLY A 96 -0.76 -5.56 -22.86
N HIS A 97 0.05 -4.69 -23.45
CA HIS A 97 1.46 -4.92 -23.70
C HIS A 97 2.23 -3.62 -23.88
N PHE A 98 3.55 -3.69 -23.83
CA PHE A 98 4.46 -2.62 -24.25
C PHE A 98 5.23 -3.06 -25.48
N ASN A 99 5.36 -2.17 -26.47
CA ASN A 99 6.22 -2.39 -27.62
C ASN A 99 7.54 -1.65 -27.40
N THR A 100 8.64 -2.39 -27.53
CA THR A 100 10.00 -1.88 -27.42
C THR A 100 10.79 -2.30 -28.66
N PRO A 101 11.93 -1.65 -29.00
CA PRO A 101 12.78 -2.11 -30.09
C PRO A 101 13.26 -3.57 -29.92
N GLY A 102 13.31 -4.08 -28.68
CA GLY A 102 13.65 -5.46 -28.36
C GLY A 102 12.48 -6.44 -28.40
N GLY A 103 11.28 -6.00 -28.81
CA GLY A 103 10.07 -6.81 -28.92
C GLY A 103 8.94 -6.38 -27.99
N GLN A 104 7.91 -7.24 -27.92
CA GLN A 104 6.66 -6.98 -27.20
C GLN A 104 6.68 -7.64 -25.81
N ILE A 105 6.29 -6.89 -24.79
CA ILE A 105 6.21 -7.35 -23.39
C ILE A 105 4.74 -7.35 -22.95
N THR A 106 4.20 -8.52 -22.60
CA THR A 106 2.80 -8.63 -22.13
C THR A 106 2.66 -8.18 -20.68
N ILE A 107 1.69 -7.29 -20.40
CA ILE A 107 1.46 -6.71 -19.07
C ILE A 107 0.15 -7.17 -18.40
N ILE A 108 -0.63 -8.04 -19.05
CA ILE A 108 -1.86 -8.62 -18.47
C ILE A 108 -1.65 -10.12 -18.20
N PRO A 109 -1.23 -10.50 -16.98
CA PRO A 109 -1.16 -11.91 -16.62
C PRO A 109 -2.57 -12.50 -16.47
N LYS A 110 -2.74 -13.81 -16.76
CA LYS A 110 -4.02 -14.55 -16.61
C LYS A 110 -4.68 -14.38 -15.23
N ARG A 111 -3.86 -14.17 -14.19
CA ARG A 111 -4.33 -13.91 -12.81
C ARG A 111 -5.14 -12.61 -12.71
N LEU A 112 -4.80 -11.59 -13.49
CA LEU A 112 -5.44 -10.28 -13.49
C LEU A 112 -6.88 -10.37 -14.02
N ASP A 113 -7.10 -11.15 -15.09
CA ASP A 113 -8.44 -11.43 -15.63
C ASP A 113 -9.39 -12.01 -14.56
N ARG A 114 -8.93 -13.01 -13.80
CA ARG A 114 -9.71 -13.60 -12.70
C ARG A 114 -10.07 -12.56 -11.62
N LEU A 115 -9.15 -11.63 -11.31
CA LEU A 115 -9.40 -10.57 -10.34
C LEU A 115 -10.40 -9.55 -10.88
N TYR A 116 -10.30 -9.15 -12.15
CA TYR A 116 -11.25 -8.23 -12.76
C TYR A 116 -12.66 -8.82 -12.83
N LYS A 117 -12.80 -10.10 -13.16
CA LYS A 117 -14.11 -10.81 -13.10
C LYS A 117 -14.73 -10.73 -11.70
N ARG A 118 -13.93 -10.94 -10.65
CA ARG A 118 -14.38 -10.83 -9.25
C ARG A 118 -14.75 -9.40 -8.85
N ILE A 119 -13.94 -8.41 -9.24
CA ILE A 119 -14.22 -6.99 -9.02
C ILE A 119 -15.56 -6.62 -9.66
N LYS A 120 -15.75 -6.97 -10.94
CA LYS A 120 -17.01 -6.74 -11.68
C LYS A 120 -18.20 -7.40 -10.98
N HIS A 121 -18.04 -8.63 -10.50
CA HIS A 121 -19.07 -9.34 -9.75
C HIS A 121 -19.43 -8.60 -8.44
N TYR A 122 -18.46 -8.24 -7.61
CA TYR A 122 -18.73 -7.55 -6.35
C TYR A 122 -19.29 -6.13 -6.54
N GLN A 123 -18.84 -5.40 -7.56
CA GLN A 123 -19.42 -4.11 -7.93
C GLN A 123 -20.91 -4.25 -8.26
N ARG A 124 -21.28 -5.24 -9.08
CA ARG A 124 -22.69 -5.52 -9.42
C ARG A 124 -23.52 -5.85 -8.18
N GLN A 125 -23.01 -6.71 -7.29
CA GLN A 125 -23.71 -7.06 -6.05
C GLN A 125 -23.94 -5.84 -5.15
N LEU A 126 -22.94 -4.96 -5.00
CA LEU A 126 -23.06 -3.73 -4.21
C LEU A 126 -24.02 -2.73 -4.86
N ALA A 127 -23.98 -2.58 -6.19
CA ALA A 127 -24.87 -1.70 -6.93
C ALA A 127 -26.34 -2.13 -6.79
N LYS A 128 -26.64 -3.42 -7.03
CA LYS A 128 -27.99 -3.98 -6.83
C LYS A 128 -28.48 -3.74 -5.41
N LYS A 129 -27.62 -3.98 -4.41
CA LYS A 129 -28.00 -3.79 -3.01
C LYS A 129 -28.27 -2.33 -2.64
N ARG A 130 -27.58 -1.38 -3.26
CA ARG A 130 -27.87 0.07 -3.09
C ARG A 130 -29.22 0.45 -3.69
N ILE A 131 -29.58 -0.15 -4.83
CA ILE A 131 -30.88 0.10 -5.48
C ILE A 131 -32.02 -0.44 -4.60
N VAL A 132 -31.93 -1.70 -4.15
CA VAL A 132 -33.01 -2.35 -3.39
C VAL A 132 -33.19 -1.76 -1.97
N ASN A 133 -32.10 -1.45 -1.27
CA ASN A 133 -32.16 -1.08 0.16
C ASN A 133 -31.87 0.42 0.41
N GLY A 134 -31.69 1.23 -0.64
CA GLY A 134 -31.36 2.65 -0.53
C GLY A 134 -30.21 2.94 0.45
N LYS A 135 -30.40 3.95 1.31
CA LYS A 135 -29.39 4.37 2.32
C LYS A 135 -29.12 3.30 3.38
N GLN A 136 -30.06 2.39 3.64
CA GLN A 136 -29.89 1.30 4.62
C GLN A 136 -28.92 0.22 4.11
N ALA A 137 -28.66 0.15 2.80
CA ALA A 137 -27.71 -0.78 2.21
C ALA A 137 -26.34 -0.76 2.92
N TYR A 138 -25.86 0.45 3.22
CA TYR A 138 -24.56 0.71 3.83
C TYR A 138 -24.42 0.18 5.26
N GLN A 139 -25.53 0.03 5.97
CA GLN A 139 -25.55 -0.43 7.37
C GLN A 139 -25.56 -1.95 7.48
N SER A 140 -25.92 -2.66 6.40
CA SER A 140 -26.02 -4.13 6.45
C SER A 140 -24.63 -4.79 6.54
N ASN A 141 -24.48 -5.75 7.45
CA ASN A 141 -23.25 -6.53 7.62
C ASN A 141 -22.79 -7.20 6.31
N ASN A 142 -23.73 -7.71 5.50
CA ASN A 142 -23.44 -8.33 4.21
C ASN A 142 -22.87 -7.33 3.17
N TYR A 143 -23.29 -6.07 3.22
CA TYR A 143 -22.74 -5.02 2.36
C TYR A 143 -21.30 -4.69 2.77
N VAL A 144 -21.05 -4.51 4.07
CA VAL A 144 -19.70 -4.28 4.62
C VAL A 144 -18.75 -5.41 4.24
N LYS A 145 -19.18 -6.68 4.40
CA LYS A 145 -18.42 -7.87 4.00
C LYS A 145 -18.08 -7.85 2.50
N THR A 146 -19.05 -7.57 1.63
CA THR A 146 -18.83 -7.53 0.17
C THR A 146 -17.91 -6.39 -0.24
N ARG A 147 -18.06 -5.20 0.36
CA ARG A 147 -17.17 -4.06 0.16
C ARG A 147 -15.73 -4.38 0.57
N ALA A 148 -15.53 -5.08 1.69
CA ALA A 148 -14.21 -5.53 2.11
C ALA A 148 -13.59 -6.53 1.12
N LYS A 149 -14.38 -7.46 0.56
CA LYS A 149 -13.93 -8.38 -0.51
C LYS A 149 -13.51 -7.61 -1.77
N LEU A 150 -14.29 -6.62 -2.19
CA LEU A 150 -13.97 -5.75 -3.33
C LEU A 150 -12.65 -5.00 -3.12
N GLN A 151 -12.48 -4.36 -1.96
CA GLN A 151 -11.26 -3.62 -1.63
C GLN A 151 -10.01 -4.52 -1.60
N ARG A 152 -10.17 -5.76 -1.09
CA ARG A 152 -9.10 -6.76 -1.13
C ARG A 152 -8.67 -7.11 -2.55
N ASP A 153 -9.62 -7.26 -3.47
CA ASP A 153 -9.32 -7.63 -4.85
C ASP A 153 -8.68 -6.46 -5.62
N TYR A 154 -9.13 -5.22 -5.39
CA TYR A 154 -8.43 -4.02 -5.88
C TYR A 154 -6.98 -3.97 -5.42
N ARG A 155 -6.73 -4.19 -4.11
CA ARG A 155 -5.36 -4.20 -3.57
C ARG A 155 -4.48 -5.23 -4.27
N LYS A 156 -5.01 -6.41 -4.60
CA LYS A 156 -4.28 -7.44 -5.35
C LYS A 156 -3.95 -6.99 -6.76
N VAL A 157 -4.91 -6.39 -7.47
CA VAL A 157 -4.72 -5.84 -8.81
C VAL A 157 -3.62 -4.78 -8.79
N THR A 158 -3.71 -3.80 -7.89
CA THR A 158 -2.70 -2.74 -7.77
C THR A 158 -1.32 -3.28 -7.46
N ASN A 159 -1.20 -4.29 -6.59
CA ASN A 159 0.09 -4.91 -6.29
C ASN A 159 0.69 -5.62 -7.50
N ILE A 160 -0.12 -6.35 -8.29
CA ILE A 160 0.34 -7.00 -9.52
C ILE A 160 0.78 -5.96 -10.55
N GLN A 161 0.00 -4.91 -10.75
CA GLN A 161 0.35 -3.85 -11.69
C GLN A 161 1.64 -3.13 -11.29
N ARG A 162 1.82 -2.81 -10.00
CA ARG A 162 3.07 -2.22 -9.50
C ARG A 162 4.27 -3.14 -9.70
N ASP A 163 4.12 -4.42 -9.43
CA ASP A 163 5.18 -5.42 -9.66
C ASP A 163 5.59 -5.50 -11.13
N ILE A 164 4.63 -5.44 -12.07
CA ILE A 164 4.91 -5.42 -13.51
C ILE A 164 5.71 -4.18 -13.91
N ILE A 165 5.30 -3.00 -13.45
CA ILE A 165 6.01 -1.75 -13.75
C ILE A 165 7.41 -1.73 -13.13
N GLN A 166 7.55 -2.22 -11.88
CA GLN A 166 8.84 -2.29 -11.20
C GLN A 166 9.81 -3.28 -11.83
N LYS A 167 9.33 -4.37 -12.44
CA LYS A 167 10.18 -5.31 -13.17
C LYS A 167 10.58 -4.79 -14.55
N PHE A 168 9.76 -3.92 -15.12
CA PHE A 168 10.02 -3.30 -16.41
C PHE A 168 11.01 -2.13 -16.32
N THR A 169 11.01 -1.40 -15.19
CA THR A 169 11.86 -0.21 -14.95
C THR A 169 13.16 -0.61 -14.28
#